data_AF-A0A0D5NLR0-F1
#
_entry.id   AF-A0A0D5NLR0-F1
#
_cell.length_a   1.000
_cell.length_b   1.000
_cell.length_c   1.000
_cell.angle_alpha   90.00
_cell.angle_beta   90.00
_cell.angle_gamma   90.00
#
_symmetry.space_group_name_H-M   'P 1'
#
loop_
_entity.id
_entity.type
_entity.pdbx_description
1 polymer ?
#
loop_
_entity_poly.entity_id
_entity_poly.type
_entity_poly.pdbx_seq_one_letter_code
_entity_poly.pdbx_strand_id
1 'polypeptide(L)'
;MKKMPSRNSQCPCGSEKKFKKCCINKNFSWILDDDGIYKRSIPIKDPDLIAAIEKHQNRFVEIYGREPKDDDLFFYDQYVSPMDENEVEKMTVKLLEEVNADPAFIHAYKKTGRLVVKGYEGNLTDAELSEWRSALAEYYKLSEELQFEETVSESENNDYLVEFESSLYLFGMIIAKYGHVEGIKLTHNDFIMFCVTKSFKTFKSIQVQLKAGLIEDSLNLLRSVYENYLNIIYVLRYPERLDDLVAARIGMEEGTHEYLTHSSGKSDKRTIVDKVTGQKYIGHISTYSMATASPYKEDILIFDKLYEKLSRFTHPNILVFKHYVSNEKFNPHHRGKTDDVIILSIFT
;
A
#
# COMPACT_ATOMS: atom_id res chain seq x y z
N MET A 1 16.09 -4.52 45.11
CA MET A 1 14.95 -4.28 46.03
C MET A 1 13.89 -3.49 45.29
N LYS A 2 12.66 -3.99 45.16
CA LYS A 2 11.53 -3.23 44.58
C LYS A 2 11.23 -2.02 45.48
N LYS A 3 11.69 -0.82 45.12
CA LYS A 3 11.41 0.40 45.87
C LYS A 3 10.15 1.05 45.30
N MET A 4 9.05 1.01 46.06
CA MET A 4 7.84 1.76 45.73
C MET A 4 8.08 3.28 45.93
N PRO A 5 7.41 4.14 45.16
CA PRO A 5 7.42 5.58 45.40
C PRO A 5 6.92 5.91 46.81
N SER A 6 7.49 6.96 47.42
CA SER A 6 7.01 7.45 48.72
C SER A 6 5.57 7.93 48.62
N ARG A 7 4.74 7.62 49.62
CA ARG A 7 3.31 8.03 49.63
C ARG A 7 3.11 9.53 49.39
N ASN A 8 4.05 10.36 49.84
CA ASN A 8 3.96 11.82 49.74
C ASN A 8 4.73 12.41 48.55
N SER A 9 5.50 11.62 47.80
CA SER A 9 6.18 12.10 46.59
C SER A 9 5.17 12.35 45.47
N GLN A 10 5.59 13.10 44.46
CA GLN A 10 4.83 13.23 43.22
C GLN A 10 4.67 11.86 42.57
N CYS A 11 3.51 11.63 41.97
CA CYS A 11 3.22 10.36 41.31
C CYS A 11 4.06 10.21 40.04
N PRO A 12 4.70 9.04 39.80
CA PRO A 12 5.50 8.81 38.59
C PRO A 12 4.73 8.89 37.27
N CYS A 13 3.40 8.90 37.29
CA CYS A 13 2.57 8.99 36.09
C CYS A 13 2.44 10.41 35.50
N GLY A 14 3.06 11.42 36.12
CA GLY A 14 3.00 12.80 35.62
C GLY A 14 1.73 13.59 35.98
N SER A 15 0.78 13.01 36.73
CA SER A 15 -0.50 13.66 37.09
C SER A 15 -0.41 14.83 38.07
N GLU A 16 0.80 15.27 38.46
CA GLU A 16 1.10 16.27 39.50
C GLU A 16 0.57 15.97 40.91
N LYS A 17 -0.27 14.93 41.06
CA LYS A 17 -0.81 14.48 42.34
C LYS A 17 0.25 13.74 43.17
N LYS A 18 0.08 13.74 44.48
CA LYS A 18 0.84 12.87 45.40
C LYS A 18 0.54 11.40 45.09
N PHE A 19 1.55 10.52 45.15
CA PHE A 19 1.42 9.10 44.82
C PHE A 19 0.25 8.42 45.57
N LYS A 20 0.10 8.69 46.87
CA LYS A 20 -1.00 8.16 47.70
C LYS A 20 -2.42 8.56 47.26
N LYS A 21 -2.55 9.58 46.41
CA LYS A 21 -3.82 10.11 45.89
C LYS A 21 -4.02 9.81 44.40
N CYS A 22 -3.11 9.04 43.78
CA CYS A 22 -3.15 8.77 42.35
C CYS A 22 -3.00 7.26 42.09
N CYS A 23 -1.78 6.76 41.86
CA CYS A 23 -1.58 5.38 41.41
C CYS A 23 -1.46 4.34 42.54
N ILE A 24 -1.54 4.71 43.82
CA ILE A 24 -1.27 3.77 44.93
C ILE A 24 -2.27 2.60 45.02
N ASN A 25 -3.51 2.80 44.59
CA ASN A 25 -4.59 1.80 44.65
C ASN A 25 -4.91 1.21 43.27
N LYS A 26 -4.00 1.34 42.30
CA LYS A 26 -4.19 0.79 40.95
C LYS A 26 -3.86 -0.70 40.94
N ASN A 27 -4.33 -1.40 39.93
CA ASN A 27 -4.15 -2.84 39.74
C ASN A 27 -2.73 -3.20 39.24
N PHE A 28 -1.81 -2.24 39.23
CA PHE A 28 -0.41 -2.40 38.87
C PHE A 28 0.49 -1.79 39.95
N SER A 29 1.76 -2.21 39.96
CA SER A 29 2.77 -1.68 40.89
C SER A 29 3.83 -0.87 40.14
N TRP A 30 4.34 0.19 40.76
CA TRP A 30 5.55 0.88 40.29
C TRP A 30 6.79 0.20 40.85
N ILE A 31 7.76 -0.05 39.98
CA ILE A 31 9.06 -0.63 40.31
C ILE A 31 10.13 0.35 39.86
N LEU A 32 11.03 0.72 40.75
CA LEU A 32 12.25 1.44 40.39
C LEU A 32 13.27 0.43 39.87
N ASP A 33 13.74 0.63 38.64
CA ASP A 33 14.83 -0.17 38.08
C ASP A 33 16.21 0.35 38.53
N ASP A 34 17.26 -0.33 38.06
CA ASP A 34 18.65 -0.03 38.47
C ASP A 34 19.15 1.31 37.93
N ASP A 35 18.53 1.84 36.87
CA ASP A 35 18.81 3.15 36.29
C ASP A 35 18.03 4.29 36.99
N GLY A 36 17.23 3.97 38.01
CA GLY A 36 16.41 4.94 38.74
C GLY A 36 15.15 5.37 37.99
N ILE A 37 14.72 4.60 36.98
CA ILE A 37 13.51 4.83 36.20
C ILE A 37 12.36 4.01 36.80
N TYR A 38 11.20 4.66 36.99
CA TYR A 38 10.01 3.97 37.43
C TYR A 38 9.34 3.23 36.26
N LYS A 39 9.30 1.90 36.33
CA LYS A 39 8.58 1.01 35.41
C LYS A 39 7.28 0.48 36.05
N ARG A 40 6.29 0.17 35.22
CA ARG A 40 5.04 -0.46 35.66
C ARG A 40 5.17 -1.98 35.62
N SER A 41 4.63 -2.64 36.63
CA SER A 41 4.47 -4.10 36.67
C SER A 41 3.00 -4.42 36.79
N ILE A 42 2.47 -5.06 35.75
CA ILE A 42 1.07 -5.46 35.64
C ILE A 42 1.03 -6.98 35.77
N PRO A 43 0.31 -7.54 36.76
CA PRO A 43 0.14 -8.98 36.85
C PRO A 43 -0.80 -9.47 35.73
N ILE A 44 -0.32 -10.37 34.89
CA ILE A 44 -1.16 -11.08 33.92
C ILE A 44 -1.89 -12.19 34.68
N LYS A 45 -3.22 -12.14 34.72
CA LYS A 45 -4.06 -13.09 35.46
C LYS A 45 -5.07 -13.84 34.59
N ASP A 46 -5.25 -13.38 33.36
CA ASP A 46 -6.20 -13.97 32.42
C ASP A 46 -5.60 -15.30 31.88
N PRO A 47 -6.25 -16.45 32.15
CA PRO A 47 -5.76 -17.75 31.68
C PRO A 47 -5.62 -17.83 30.16
N ASP A 48 -6.52 -17.19 29.41
CA ASP A 48 -6.51 -17.25 27.94
C ASP A 48 -5.31 -16.47 27.39
N LEU A 49 -5.00 -15.33 28.00
CA LEU A 49 -3.81 -14.54 27.66
C LEU A 49 -2.52 -15.28 28.03
N ILE A 50 -2.48 -15.95 29.18
CA ILE A 50 -1.33 -16.77 29.60
C ILE A 50 -1.10 -17.89 28.57
N ALA A 51 -2.16 -18.64 28.21
CA ALA A 51 -2.08 -19.70 27.23
C ALA A 51 -1.64 -19.19 25.84
N ALA A 52 -2.11 -18.00 25.44
CA ALA A 52 -1.68 -17.36 24.19
C ALA A 52 -0.18 -17.01 24.21
N ILE A 53 0.32 -16.47 25.33
CA ILE A 53 1.75 -16.15 25.52
C ILE A 53 2.60 -17.42 25.49
N GLU A 54 2.18 -18.49 26.18
CA GLU A 54 2.88 -19.78 26.18
C GLU A 54 2.93 -20.39 24.76
N LYS A 55 1.81 -20.34 24.04
CA LYS A 55 1.75 -20.78 22.64
C LYS A 55 2.70 -19.97 21.75
N HIS A 56 2.77 -18.65 21.96
CA HIS A 56 3.66 -17.76 21.23
C HIS A 56 5.14 -18.08 21.49
N GLN A 57 5.50 -18.36 22.75
CA GLN A 57 6.85 -18.80 23.13
C GLN A 57 7.21 -20.16 22.50
N ASN A 58 6.30 -21.14 22.54
CA ASN A 58 6.53 -22.44 21.90
C ASN A 58 6.80 -22.29 20.40
N ARG A 59 6.05 -21.41 19.73
CA ARG A 59 6.25 -21.15 18.30
C ARG A 59 7.58 -20.46 18.01
N PHE A 60 8.09 -19.62 18.93
CA PHE A 60 9.45 -19.09 18.82
C PHE A 60 10.48 -20.23 18.80
N VAL A 61 10.36 -21.19 19.73
CA VAL A 61 11.26 -22.35 19.81
C VAL A 61 11.17 -23.21 18.55
N GLU A 62 9.98 -23.44 18.02
CA GLU A 62 9.78 -24.17 16.77
C GLU A 62 10.49 -23.50 15.57
N ILE A 63 10.44 -22.16 15.48
CA ILE A 63 11.01 -21.41 14.36
C ILE A 63 12.53 -21.27 14.49
N TYR A 64 13.02 -20.95 15.69
CA TYR A 64 14.43 -20.59 15.91
C TYR A 64 15.26 -21.72 16.52
N GLY A 65 14.65 -22.83 16.95
CA GLY A 65 15.31 -24.00 17.54
C GLY A 65 15.94 -23.74 18.92
N ARG A 66 15.55 -22.66 19.60
CA ARG A 66 16.07 -22.26 20.91
C ARG A 66 15.04 -21.44 21.70
N GLU A 67 15.25 -21.35 23.01
CA GLU A 67 14.50 -20.44 23.88
C GLU A 67 14.82 -18.96 23.58
N PRO A 68 13.87 -18.03 23.81
CA PRO A 68 14.11 -16.59 23.75
C PRO A 68 15.15 -16.13 24.77
N LYS A 69 15.92 -15.11 24.41
CA LYS A 69 16.86 -14.36 25.27
C LYS A 69 16.30 -12.98 25.58
N ASP A 70 16.92 -12.30 26.54
CA ASP A 70 16.49 -10.97 27.01
C ASP A 70 16.48 -9.90 25.90
N ASP A 71 17.28 -10.07 24.85
CA ASP A 71 17.37 -9.17 23.69
C ASP A 71 16.50 -9.58 22.50
N ASP A 72 15.79 -10.72 22.58
CA ASP A 72 14.85 -11.13 21.54
C ASP A 72 13.54 -10.32 21.62
N LEU A 73 12.98 -10.03 20.45
CA LEU A 73 11.70 -9.32 20.35
C LEU A 73 10.56 -10.26 20.74
N PHE A 74 9.68 -9.80 21.62
CA PHE A 74 8.48 -10.56 22.00
C PHE A 74 7.58 -10.82 20.77
N PHE A 75 7.36 -9.81 19.94
CA PHE A 75 6.65 -9.94 18.65
C PHE A 75 7.63 -10.20 17.51
N TYR A 76 8.29 -11.37 17.54
CA TYR A 76 9.31 -11.75 16.56
C TYR A 76 8.76 -11.92 15.13
N ASP A 77 7.46 -12.19 14.99
CA ASP A 77 6.75 -12.42 13.74
C ASP A 77 6.26 -11.14 13.05
N GLN A 78 6.51 -9.96 13.65
CA GLN A 78 6.16 -8.65 13.07
C GLN A 78 6.80 -8.38 11.69
N TYR A 79 7.82 -9.14 11.28
CA TYR A 79 8.45 -9.02 9.96
C TYR A 79 7.80 -9.93 8.90
N VAL A 80 6.96 -10.88 9.33
CA VAL A 80 6.23 -11.82 8.46
C VAL A 80 4.74 -11.45 8.41
N SER A 81 4.22 -10.88 9.49
CA SER A 81 2.87 -10.32 9.56
C SER A 81 2.92 -8.81 9.27
N PRO A 82 2.07 -8.27 8.37
CA PRO A 82 2.06 -6.86 8.00
C PRO A 82 1.40 -5.98 9.09
N MET A 83 1.67 -6.26 10.36
CA MET A 83 1.07 -5.57 11.50
C MET A 83 2.00 -4.46 11.96
N ASP A 84 2.10 -3.41 11.16
CA ASP A 84 2.57 -2.13 11.69
C ASP A 84 1.52 -1.50 12.60
N GLU A 85 1.92 -0.53 13.43
CA GLU A 85 1.03 0.12 14.39
C GLU A 85 -0.23 0.71 13.74
N ASN A 86 -0.14 1.19 12.49
CA ASN A 86 -1.27 1.78 11.75
C ASN A 86 -2.22 0.69 11.22
N GLU A 87 -1.72 -0.43 10.73
CA GLU A 87 -2.55 -1.56 10.32
C GLU A 87 -3.23 -2.22 11.53
N VAL A 88 -2.54 -2.33 12.66
CA VAL A 88 -3.16 -2.76 13.94
C VAL A 88 -4.26 -1.79 14.35
N GLU A 89 -4.02 -0.48 14.26
CA GLU A 89 -5.04 0.54 14.54
C GLU A 89 -6.25 0.37 13.64
N LYS A 90 -6.07 0.27 12.32
CA LYS A 90 -7.17 0.10 11.37
C LYS A 90 -7.96 -1.18 11.56
N MET A 91 -7.29 -2.30 11.79
CA MET A 91 -7.95 -3.57 12.08
C MET A 91 -8.78 -3.46 13.35
N THR A 92 -8.24 -2.80 14.38
CA THR A 92 -8.95 -2.56 15.64
C THR A 92 -10.15 -1.63 15.44
N VAL A 93 -9.99 -0.53 14.70
CA VAL A 93 -11.07 0.39 14.35
C VAL A 93 -12.17 -0.34 13.59
N LYS A 94 -11.82 -1.11 12.56
CA LYS A 94 -12.77 -1.89 11.78
C LYS A 94 -13.54 -2.89 12.65
N LEU A 95 -12.86 -3.57 13.57
CA LEU A 95 -13.51 -4.48 14.52
C LEU A 95 -14.49 -3.72 15.43
N LEU A 96 -14.09 -2.56 15.93
CA LEU A 96 -14.94 -1.70 16.76
C LEU A 96 -16.18 -1.23 15.98
N GLU A 97 -16.04 -0.88 14.70
CA GLU A 97 -17.14 -0.55 13.80
C GLU A 97 -18.07 -1.75 13.57
N GLU A 98 -17.51 -2.94 13.31
CA GLU A 98 -18.27 -4.17 13.10
C GLU A 98 -19.09 -4.59 14.31
N VAL A 99 -18.60 -4.33 15.54
CA VAL A 99 -19.35 -4.58 16.79
C VAL A 99 -20.23 -3.39 17.19
N ASN A 100 -20.35 -2.37 16.33
CA ASN A 100 -21.14 -1.17 16.55
C ASN A 100 -20.77 -0.45 17.87
N ALA A 101 -19.47 -0.35 18.15
CA ALA A 101 -18.96 0.41 19.27
C ALA A 101 -19.28 1.91 19.11
N ASP A 102 -19.39 2.62 20.24
CA ASP A 102 -19.63 4.06 20.23
C ASP A 102 -18.52 4.79 19.42
N PRO A 103 -18.87 5.61 18.41
CA PRO A 103 -17.88 6.37 17.63
C PRO A 103 -16.93 7.24 18.47
N ALA A 104 -17.39 7.73 19.63
CA ALA A 104 -16.54 8.45 20.57
C ALA A 104 -15.40 7.56 21.09
N PHE A 105 -15.66 6.26 21.32
CA PHE A 105 -14.66 5.30 21.75
C PHE A 105 -13.63 5.04 20.66
N ILE A 106 -14.07 4.94 19.40
CA ILE A 106 -13.18 4.80 18.24
C ILE A 106 -12.28 6.03 18.12
N HIS A 107 -12.84 7.24 18.26
CA HIS A 107 -12.07 8.48 18.29
C HIS A 107 -11.04 8.50 19.43
N ALA A 108 -11.46 8.17 20.65
CA ALA A 108 -10.58 8.14 21.81
C ALA A 108 -9.48 7.09 21.67
N TYR A 109 -9.77 5.93 21.06
CA TYR A 109 -8.76 4.93 20.71
C TYR A 109 -7.73 5.49 19.72
N LYS A 110 -8.16 6.02 18.57
CA LYS A 110 -7.27 6.62 17.56
C LYS A 110 -6.37 7.71 18.15
N LYS A 111 -6.93 8.53 19.05
CA LYS A 111 -6.19 9.65 19.65
C LYS A 111 -5.18 9.22 20.73
N THR A 112 -5.50 8.20 21.51
CA THR A 112 -4.72 7.84 22.72
C THR A 112 -4.00 6.50 22.63
N GLY A 113 -4.26 5.71 21.58
CA GLY A 113 -3.80 4.33 21.41
C GLY A 113 -4.39 3.34 22.42
N ARG A 114 -5.43 3.71 23.19
CA ARG A 114 -5.92 2.92 24.33
C ARG A 114 -7.36 2.49 24.17
N LEU A 115 -7.59 1.18 24.32
CA LEU A 115 -8.92 0.60 24.49
C LEU A 115 -9.23 0.53 25.99
N VAL A 116 -10.10 1.41 26.46
CA VAL A 116 -10.51 1.43 27.87
C VAL A 116 -11.82 0.65 28.01
N VAL A 117 -11.71 -0.55 28.58
CA VAL A 117 -12.84 -1.45 28.81
C VAL A 117 -13.25 -1.40 30.28
N LYS A 118 -14.56 -1.50 30.52
CA LYS A 118 -15.13 -1.54 31.87
C LYS A 118 -14.53 -2.68 32.69
N GLY A 119 -14.06 -2.38 33.90
CA GLY A 119 -13.38 -3.32 34.81
C GLY A 119 -11.86 -3.32 34.68
N TYR A 120 -11.29 -2.69 33.65
CA TYR A 120 -9.85 -2.60 33.40
C TYR A 120 -9.27 -1.20 33.60
N GLU A 121 -10.09 -0.22 33.99
CA GLU A 121 -9.66 1.17 34.25
C GLU A 121 -8.64 1.24 35.39
N GLY A 122 -8.69 0.28 36.33
CA GLY A 122 -7.71 0.15 37.40
C GLY A 122 -6.29 -0.13 36.92
N ASN A 123 -6.10 -0.58 35.67
CA ASN A 123 -4.78 -0.80 35.06
C ASN A 123 -4.17 0.48 34.49
N LEU A 124 -4.94 1.57 34.41
CA LEU A 124 -4.51 2.84 33.86
C LEU A 124 -4.22 3.86 34.96
N THR A 125 -3.22 4.70 34.72
CA THR A 125 -2.94 5.85 35.58
C THR A 125 -4.09 6.85 35.50
N ASP A 126 -4.20 7.74 36.50
CA ASP A 126 -5.21 8.80 36.44
C ASP A 126 -4.97 9.77 35.28
N ALA A 127 -3.71 9.99 34.90
CA ALA A 127 -3.35 10.84 33.76
C ALA A 127 -3.87 10.22 32.45
N GLU A 128 -3.60 8.93 32.22
CA GLU A 128 -4.07 8.21 31.03
C GLU A 128 -5.60 8.15 30.95
N LEU A 129 -6.29 7.91 32.08
CA LEU A 129 -7.75 7.95 32.13
C LEU A 129 -8.30 9.34 31.86
N SER A 130 -7.63 10.38 32.33
CA SER A 130 -8.04 11.77 32.08
C SER A 130 -7.85 12.13 30.61
N GLU A 131 -6.74 11.74 30.01
CA GLU A 131 -6.46 11.91 28.58
C GLU A 131 -7.54 11.23 27.73
N TRP A 132 -7.84 9.96 28.01
CA TRP A 132 -8.87 9.22 27.28
C TRP A 132 -10.28 9.82 27.43
N ARG A 133 -10.66 10.25 28.64
CA ARG A 133 -11.95 10.93 28.87
C ARG A 133 -12.03 12.29 28.17
N SER A 134 -10.90 12.99 28.06
CA SER A 134 -10.85 14.26 27.34
C SER A 134 -11.07 14.05 25.85
N ALA A 135 -10.49 12.99 25.28
CA ALA A 135 -10.73 12.60 23.89
C ALA A 135 -12.20 12.23 23.63
N LEU A 136 -12.88 11.54 24.56
CA LEU A 136 -14.33 11.32 24.45
C LEU A 136 -15.13 12.63 24.45
N ALA A 137 -14.84 13.53 25.40
CA ALA A 137 -15.55 14.80 25.52
C ALA A 137 -15.34 15.69 24.29
N GLU A 138 -14.13 15.67 23.72
CA GLU A 138 -13.80 16.33 22.46
C GLU A 138 -14.63 15.79 21.30
N TYR A 139 -14.76 14.47 21.16
CA TYR A 139 -15.61 13.89 20.11
C TYR A 139 -17.05 14.38 20.20
N TYR A 140 -17.67 14.32 21.38
CA TYR A 140 -19.06 14.75 21.51
C TYR A 140 -19.23 16.25 21.23
N LYS A 141 -18.27 17.08 21.66
CA LYS A 141 -18.26 18.52 21.36
C LYS A 141 -18.11 18.79 19.85
N LEU A 142 -17.17 18.10 19.19
CA LEU A 142 -16.95 18.20 17.75
C LEU A 142 -18.14 17.65 16.96
N SER A 143 -18.81 16.59 17.42
CA SER A 143 -19.97 16.02 16.74
C SER A 143 -21.17 16.97 16.73
N GLU A 144 -21.30 17.80 17.77
CA GLU A 144 -22.30 18.86 17.87
C GLU A 144 -22.01 20.02 16.89
N GLU A 145 -20.72 20.27 16.59
CA GLU A 145 -20.25 21.29 15.63
C GLU A 145 -20.23 20.76 14.17
N LEU A 146 -19.90 19.47 13.96
CA LEU A 146 -19.78 18.80 12.65
C LEU A 146 -21.14 18.50 12.00
N GLN A 147 -22.22 18.27 12.76
CA GLN A 147 -23.57 18.15 12.20
C GLN A 147 -24.00 19.40 11.40
N PHE A 148 -23.30 20.54 11.58
CA PHE A 148 -23.51 21.77 10.84
C PHE A 148 -22.61 21.91 9.58
N GLU A 149 -21.49 21.18 9.50
CA GLU A 149 -20.52 21.24 8.40
C GLU A 149 -20.57 20.02 7.45
N GLU A 150 -21.03 18.86 7.91
CA GLU A 150 -21.13 17.60 7.14
C GLU A 150 -22.11 17.69 5.95
N THR A 151 -22.99 18.70 5.93
CA THR A 151 -23.83 19.00 4.75
C THR A 151 -23.04 19.60 3.58
N VAL A 152 -21.76 19.95 3.76
CA VAL A 152 -20.95 20.72 2.80
C VAL A 152 -19.73 19.93 2.27
N SER A 153 -19.13 19.00 3.03
CA SER A 153 -17.79 18.47 2.71
C SER A 153 -17.69 17.01 2.21
N GLU A 154 -18.78 16.26 2.01
CA GLU A 154 -18.75 14.91 1.40
C GLU A 154 -18.37 14.91 -0.11
N SER A 155 -18.08 16.08 -0.68
CA SER A 155 -17.98 16.30 -2.13
C SER A 155 -16.58 16.31 -2.75
N GLU A 156 -15.47 16.21 -1.99
CA GLU A 156 -14.12 16.49 -2.58
C GLU A 156 -13.07 15.35 -2.47
N ASN A 157 -13.24 14.32 -1.63
CA ASN A 157 -12.29 13.20 -1.54
C ASN A 157 -12.77 11.90 -2.22
N ASN A 158 -14.01 11.87 -2.73
CA ASN A 158 -14.60 10.72 -3.41
C ASN A 158 -14.36 10.74 -4.93
N ASP A 159 -13.98 11.90 -5.49
CA ASP A 159 -14.01 12.12 -6.94
C ASP A 159 -12.97 11.28 -7.70
N TYR A 160 -11.73 11.14 -7.20
CA TYR A 160 -10.69 10.37 -7.91
C TYR A 160 -10.94 8.86 -7.93
N LEU A 161 -11.54 8.30 -6.86
CA LEU A 161 -11.93 6.88 -6.85
C LEU A 161 -13.16 6.65 -7.75
N VAL A 162 -14.07 7.61 -7.81
CA VAL A 162 -15.24 7.59 -8.70
C VAL A 162 -14.82 7.68 -10.18
N GLU A 163 -13.85 8.53 -10.53
CA GLU A 163 -13.27 8.60 -11.88
C GLU A 163 -12.62 7.25 -12.26
N PHE A 164 -11.84 6.66 -11.34
CA PHE A 164 -11.22 5.36 -11.55
C PHE A 164 -12.24 4.24 -11.78
N GLU A 165 -13.30 4.22 -10.98
CA GLU A 165 -14.41 3.26 -11.13
C GLU A 165 -15.16 3.46 -12.45
N SER A 166 -15.36 4.71 -12.87
CA SER A 166 -15.98 5.06 -14.16
C SER A 166 -15.16 4.52 -15.34
N SER A 167 -13.84 4.66 -15.27
CA SER A 167 -12.91 4.09 -16.25
C SER A 167 -13.05 2.56 -16.32
N LEU A 168 -13.11 1.85 -15.20
CA LEU A 168 -13.34 0.40 -15.19
C LEU A 168 -14.65 -0.01 -15.88
N TYR A 169 -15.75 0.73 -15.65
CA TYR A 169 -17.01 0.46 -16.34
C TYR A 169 -16.88 0.65 -17.85
N LEU A 170 -16.22 1.72 -18.31
CA LEU A 170 -16.00 1.98 -19.72
C LEU A 170 -15.20 0.86 -20.39
N PHE A 171 -14.07 0.47 -19.80
CA PHE A 171 -13.26 -0.64 -20.31
C PHE A 171 -14.08 -1.95 -20.35
N GLY A 172 -14.83 -2.25 -19.29
CA GLY A 172 -15.71 -3.41 -19.24
C GLY A 172 -16.76 -3.42 -20.35
N MET A 173 -17.39 -2.26 -20.63
CA MET A 173 -18.35 -2.12 -21.73
C MET A 173 -17.71 -2.32 -23.11
N ILE A 174 -16.52 -1.74 -23.34
CA ILE A 174 -15.78 -1.91 -24.59
C ILE A 174 -15.46 -3.39 -24.82
N ILE A 175 -14.96 -4.07 -23.78
CA ILE A 175 -14.66 -5.52 -23.84
C ILE A 175 -15.91 -6.33 -24.12
N ALA A 176 -17.01 -6.07 -23.41
CA ALA A 176 -18.26 -6.80 -23.60
C ALA A 176 -18.85 -6.63 -25.01
N LYS A 177 -18.69 -5.45 -25.60
CA LYS A 177 -19.28 -5.11 -26.89
C LYS A 177 -18.41 -5.51 -28.10
N TYR A 178 -17.09 -5.43 -27.96
CA TYR A 178 -16.14 -5.56 -29.07
C TYR A 178 -15.12 -6.69 -28.90
N GLY A 179 -15.09 -7.38 -27.77
CA GLY A 179 -14.11 -8.43 -27.45
C GLY A 179 -14.34 -9.78 -28.14
N HIS A 180 -15.04 -9.81 -29.27
CA HIS A 180 -15.22 -11.01 -30.07
C HIS A 180 -14.01 -11.22 -30.98
N VAL A 181 -13.36 -12.37 -30.86
CA VAL A 181 -12.24 -12.77 -31.73
C VAL A 181 -12.78 -13.74 -32.78
N GLU A 182 -12.61 -13.39 -34.05
CA GLU A 182 -13.01 -14.24 -35.18
C GLU A 182 -11.77 -14.81 -35.90
N GLY A 183 -11.71 -16.13 -36.04
CA GLY A 183 -10.65 -16.80 -36.79
C GLY A 183 -9.36 -17.07 -36.01
N ILE A 184 -8.33 -17.53 -36.73
CA ILE A 184 -7.02 -17.95 -36.17
C ILE A 184 -5.96 -16.85 -36.33
N LYS A 185 -6.12 -15.94 -37.30
CA LYS A 185 -5.15 -14.88 -37.58
C LYS A 185 -5.49 -13.64 -36.75
N LEU A 186 -4.56 -13.24 -35.89
CA LEU A 186 -4.71 -12.04 -35.06
C LEU A 186 -4.80 -10.78 -35.94
N THR A 187 -5.85 -9.98 -35.73
CA THR A 187 -6.03 -8.67 -36.35
C THR A 187 -5.54 -7.55 -35.43
N HIS A 188 -5.42 -6.33 -35.97
CA HIS A 188 -5.08 -5.15 -35.16
C HIS A 188 -6.15 -4.86 -34.10
N ASN A 189 -7.43 -5.12 -34.42
CA ASN A 189 -8.53 -4.99 -33.46
C ASN A 189 -8.40 -6.01 -32.32
N ASP A 190 -8.04 -7.26 -32.61
CA ASP A 190 -7.82 -8.27 -31.57
C ASP A 190 -6.67 -7.86 -30.63
N PHE A 191 -5.60 -7.29 -31.18
CA PHE A 191 -4.47 -6.79 -30.39
C PHE A 191 -4.86 -5.55 -29.55
N ILE A 192 -5.64 -4.63 -30.09
CA ILE A 192 -6.20 -3.51 -29.32
C ILE A 192 -7.05 -4.05 -28.17
N MET A 193 -7.94 -5.01 -28.43
CA MET A 193 -8.77 -5.63 -27.40
C MET A 193 -7.94 -6.37 -26.35
N PHE A 194 -6.81 -7.00 -26.75
CA PHE A 194 -5.85 -7.56 -25.82
C PHE A 194 -5.25 -6.48 -24.89
N CYS A 195 -4.77 -5.36 -25.43
CA CYS A 195 -4.24 -4.24 -24.65
C CYS A 195 -5.30 -3.61 -23.72
N VAL A 196 -6.53 -3.41 -24.20
CA VAL A 196 -7.67 -2.92 -23.41
C VAL A 196 -7.99 -3.89 -22.28
N THR A 197 -8.05 -5.20 -22.57
CA THR A 197 -8.33 -6.25 -21.56
C THR A 197 -7.24 -6.34 -20.51
N LYS A 198 -5.97 -6.24 -20.92
CA LYS A 198 -4.83 -6.19 -19.99
C LYS A 198 -4.93 -4.96 -19.09
N SER A 199 -5.18 -3.79 -19.65
CA SER A 199 -5.36 -2.54 -18.91
C SER A 199 -6.52 -2.63 -17.92
N PHE A 200 -7.68 -3.18 -18.33
CA PHE A 200 -8.83 -3.42 -17.45
C PHE A 200 -8.46 -4.30 -16.25
N LYS A 201 -7.79 -5.43 -16.48
CA LYS A 201 -7.35 -6.32 -15.39
C LYS A 201 -6.36 -5.62 -14.44
N THR A 202 -5.43 -4.86 -15.00
CA THR A 202 -4.44 -4.09 -14.21
C THR A 202 -5.13 -3.00 -13.39
N PHE A 203 -6.08 -2.27 -13.96
CA PHE A 203 -6.85 -1.27 -13.23
C PHE A 203 -7.65 -1.88 -12.07
N LYS A 204 -8.27 -3.05 -12.24
CA LYS A 204 -8.91 -3.75 -11.11
C LYS A 204 -7.93 -4.04 -9.97
N SER A 205 -6.69 -4.42 -10.29
CA SER A 205 -5.65 -4.64 -9.28
C SER A 205 -5.24 -3.34 -8.59
N ILE A 206 -5.05 -2.27 -9.37
CA ILE A 206 -4.76 -0.93 -8.82
C ILE A 206 -5.88 -0.50 -7.86
N GLN A 207 -7.15 -0.67 -8.22
CA GLN A 207 -8.27 -0.33 -7.34
C GLN A 207 -8.21 -1.05 -5.99
N VAL A 208 -7.90 -2.35 -5.99
CA VAL A 208 -7.73 -3.13 -4.75
C VAL A 208 -6.55 -2.63 -3.93
N GLN A 209 -5.42 -2.33 -4.59
CA GLN A 209 -4.22 -1.80 -3.94
C GLN A 209 -4.45 -0.41 -3.33
N LEU A 210 -5.15 0.47 -4.03
CA LEU A 210 -5.52 1.79 -3.51
C LEU A 210 -6.43 1.68 -2.30
N LYS A 211 -7.43 0.80 -2.33
CA LYS A 211 -8.29 0.50 -1.17
C LYS A 211 -7.49 -0.08 0.02
N ALA A 212 -6.39 -0.79 -0.25
CA ALA A 212 -5.46 -1.28 0.77
C ALA A 212 -4.39 -0.24 1.19
N GLY A 213 -4.30 0.91 0.51
CA GLY A 213 -3.28 1.94 0.76
C GLY A 213 -1.89 1.63 0.19
N LEU A 214 -1.80 0.70 -0.77
CA LEU A 214 -0.58 0.29 -1.47
C LEU A 214 -0.33 1.16 -2.72
N ILE A 215 -0.05 2.44 -2.50
CA ILE A 215 0.05 3.44 -3.57
C ILE A 215 1.26 3.19 -4.49
N GLU A 216 2.40 2.77 -3.94
CA GLU A 216 3.62 2.56 -4.74
C GLU A 216 3.47 1.37 -5.71
N ASP A 217 2.89 0.26 -5.24
CA ASP A 217 2.56 -0.89 -6.09
C ASP A 217 1.57 -0.50 -7.20
N SER A 218 0.66 0.42 -6.91
CA SER A 218 -0.29 0.94 -7.88
C SER A 218 0.41 1.73 -8.99
N LEU A 219 1.42 2.54 -8.66
CA LEU A 219 2.24 3.26 -9.65
C LEU A 219 3.07 2.30 -10.52
N ASN A 220 3.56 1.21 -9.94
CA ASN A 220 4.24 0.15 -10.69
C ASN A 220 3.33 -0.47 -11.74
N LEU A 221 2.09 -0.77 -11.37
CA LEU A 221 1.10 -1.30 -12.29
C LEU A 221 0.66 -0.27 -13.34
N LEU A 222 0.60 1.00 -12.97
CA LEU A 222 0.20 2.09 -13.87
C LEU A 222 1.11 2.20 -15.10
N ARG A 223 2.40 1.89 -14.95
CA ARG A 223 3.34 1.80 -16.08
C ARG A 223 2.83 0.85 -17.16
N SER A 224 2.39 -0.34 -16.77
CA SER A 224 1.91 -1.35 -17.71
C SER A 224 0.65 -0.88 -18.43
N VAL A 225 -0.24 -0.15 -17.74
CA VAL A 225 -1.42 0.45 -18.36
C VAL A 225 -1.01 1.48 -19.42
N TYR A 226 -0.07 2.36 -19.09
CA TYR A 226 0.41 3.35 -20.03
C TYR A 226 1.11 2.74 -21.25
N GLU A 227 1.90 1.68 -21.06
CA GLU A 227 2.51 0.94 -22.17
C GLU A 227 1.46 0.28 -23.07
N ASN A 228 0.37 -0.25 -22.52
CA ASN A 228 -0.75 -0.76 -23.33
C ASN A 228 -1.42 0.36 -24.14
N TYR A 229 -1.61 1.55 -23.54
CA TYR A 229 -2.12 2.72 -24.25
C TYR A 229 -1.23 3.09 -25.46
N LEU A 230 0.08 3.17 -25.26
CA LEU A 230 1.02 3.49 -26.35
C LEU A 230 1.00 2.43 -27.47
N ASN A 231 0.85 1.15 -27.11
CA ASN A 231 0.69 0.08 -28.10
C ASN A 231 -0.61 0.24 -28.91
N ILE A 232 -1.72 0.60 -28.26
CA ILE A 232 -3.00 0.88 -28.95
C ILE A 232 -2.82 2.03 -29.93
N ILE A 233 -2.22 3.15 -29.49
CA ILE A 233 -1.96 4.32 -30.34
C ILE A 233 -1.11 3.96 -31.56
N TYR A 234 -0.03 3.20 -31.35
CA TYR A 234 0.86 2.80 -32.43
C TYR A 234 0.16 1.92 -33.47
N VAL A 235 -0.62 0.93 -33.01
CA VAL A 235 -1.34 0.01 -33.91
C VAL A 235 -2.51 0.69 -34.62
N LEU A 236 -3.19 1.65 -33.98
CA LEU A 236 -4.18 2.49 -34.65
C LEU A 236 -3.56 3.33 -35.77
N ARG A 237 -2.32 3.80 -35.58
CA ARG A 237 -1.61 4.61 -36.57
C ARG A 237 -1.00 3.78 -37.71
N TYR A 238 -0.48 2.60 -37.39
CA TYR A 238 0.25 1.71 -38.31
C TYR A 238 -0.30 0.27 -38.25
N PRO A 239 -1.55 0.03 -38.65
CA PRO A 239 -2.18 -1.29 -38.54
C PRO A 239 -1.44 -2.37 -39.35
N GLU A 240 -0.77 -1.98 -40.43
CA GLU A 240 0.06 -2.87 -41.26
C GLU A 240 1.33 -3.37 -40.54
N ARG A 241 1.72 -2.72 -39.43
CA ARG A 241 2.91 -3.07 -38.64
C ARG A 241 2.59 -3.94 -37.42
N LEU A 242 1.40 -4.50 -37.33
CA LEU A 242 1.04 -5.42 -36.25
C LEU A 242 2.03 -6.59 -36.15
N ASP A 243 2.44 -7.13 -37.30
CA ASP A 243 3.36 -8.28 -37.35
C ASP A 243 4.74 -7.94 -36.78
N ASP A 244 5.19 -6.67 -36.84
CA ASP A 244 6.43 -6.22 -36.18
C ASP A 244 6.35 -6.33 -34.65
N LEU A 245 5.16 -6.11 -34.08
CA LEU A 245 4.92 -6.14 -32.64
C LEU A 245 4.62 -7.54 -32.11
N VAL A 246 3.95 -8.37 -32.90
CA VAL A 246 3.40 -9.65 -32.44
C VAL A 246 4.08 -10.83 -33.14
N ALA A 247 3.85 -10.99 -34.45
CA ALA A 247 4.28 -12.19 -35.17
C ALA A 247 5.80 -12.38 -35.14
N ALA A 248 6.56 -11.30 -35.37
CA ALA A 248 8.02 -11.33 -35.30
C ALA A 248 8.53 -11.67 -33.89
N ARG A 249 7.83 -11.24 -32.83
CA ARG A 249 8.21 -11.54 -31.44
C ARG A 249 7.92 -12.98 -31.06
N ILE A 250 6.74 -13.48 -31.40
CA ILE A 250 6.36 -14.88 -31.21
C ILE A 250 7.34 -15.77 -31.98
N GLY A 251 7.63 -15.41 -33.23
CA GLY A 251 8.55 -16.19 -34.06
C GLY A 251 10.00 -16.21 -33.58
N MET A 252 10.46 -15.15 -32.89
CA MET A 252 11.77 -15.17 -32.22
C MET A 252 11.80 -16.16 -31.05
N GLU A 253 10.72 -16.23 -30.27
CA GLU A 253 10.59 -17.17 -29.14
C GLU A 253 10.45 -18.62 -29.62
N GLU A 254 9.68 -18.85 -30.68
CA GLU A 254 9.50 -20.17 -31.31
C GLU A 254 10.69 -20.59 -32.19
N GLY A 255 11.67 -19.70 -32.39
CA GLY A 255 12.87 -19.95 -33.19
C GLY A 255 12.64 -19.98 -34.70
N THR A 256 11.46 -19.57 -35.19
CA THR A 256 11.14 -19.44 -36.63
C THR A 256 11.72 -18.17 -37.24
N HIS A 257 12.06 -17.18 -36.41
CA HIS A 257 12.69 -15.92 -36.81
C HIS A 257 14.07 -15.77 -36.17
N GLU A 258 14.90 -14.89 -36.72
CA GLU A 258 16.20 -14.50 -36.16
C GLU A 258 16.54 -13.03 -36.44
N TYR A 259 17.50 -12.48 -35.71
CA TYR A 259 18.05 -11.17 -36.05
C TYR A 259 18.89 -11.26 -37.32
N LEU A 260 18.76 -10.25 -38.19
CA LEU A 260 19.54 -10.17 -39.41
C LEU A 260 21.04 -10.24 -39.08
N THR A 261 21.77 -11.13 -39.74
CA THR A 261 23.23 -11.23 -39.59
C THR A 261 23.90 -10.68 -40.84
N HIS A 262 24.78 -9.70 -40.67
CA HIS A 262 25.56 -9.15 -41.79
C HIS A 262 26.64 -10.13 -42.26
N SER A 263 27.17 -9.93 -43.45
CA SER A 263 28.30 -10.70 -44.01
C SER A 263 29.55 -10.72 -43.12
N SER A 264 29.67 -9.76 -42.19
CA SER A 264 30.73 -9.71 -41.18
C SER A 264 30.47 -10.57 -39.93
N GLY A 265 29.37 -11.34 -39.87
CA GLY A 265 28.95 -12.14 -38.71
C GLY A 265 28.32 -11.33 -37.57
N LYS A 266 28.13 -10.01 -37.73
CA LYS A 266 27.52 -9.15 -36.71
C LYS A 266 26.00 -9.15 -36.85
N SER A 267 25.30 -9.43 -35.75
CA SER A 267 23.84 -9.39 -35.67
C SER A 267 23.31 -7.95 -35.54
N ASP A 268 22.30 -7.61 -36.35
CA ASP A 268 21.52 -6.37 -36.27
C ASP A 268 20.22 -6.60 -35.51
N LYS A 269 20.18 -6.14 -34.25
CA LYS A 269 18.98 -6.24 -33.40
C LYS A 269 17.82 -5.37 -33.87
N ARG A 270 18.02 -4.48 -34.84
CA ARG A 270 16.96 -3.62 -35.39
C ARG A 270 16.12 -4.32 -36.45
N THR A 271 16.57 -5.46 -36.96
CA THR A 271 15.89 -6.17 -38.04
C THR A 271 15.71 -7.62 -37.65
N ILE A 272 14.46 -8.09 -37.61
CA ILE A 272 14.11 -9.51 -37.46
C ILE A 272 13.78 -10.06 -38.85
N VAL A 273 14.14 -11.31 -39.11
CA VAL A 273 13.94 -11.99 -40.39
C VAL A 273 13.29 -13.35 -40.14
N ASP A 274 12.25 -13.66 -40.91
CA ASP A 274 11.69 -15.02 -41.01
C ASP A 274 12.68 -15.93 -41.74
N LYS A 275 13.03 -17.07 -41.12
CA LYS A 275 14.04 -18.00 -41.67
C LYS A 275 13.59 -18.72 -42.94
N VAL A 276 12.28 -18.88 -43.13
CA VAL A 276 11.68 -19.59 -44.27
C VAL A 276 11.38 -18.63 -45.41
N THR A 277 10.67 -17.54 -45.12
CA THR A 277 10.19 -16.61 -46.16
C THR A 277 11.20 -15.51 -46.49
N GLY A 278 12.16 -15.24 -45.59
CA GLY A 278 13.09 -14.11 -45.71
C GLY A 278 12.45 -12.75 -45.47
N GLN A 279 11.17 -12.70 -45.07
CA GLN A 279 10.47 -11.46 -44.76
C GLN A 279 11.13 -10.76 -43.57
N LYS A 280 11.23 -9.43 -43.65
CA LYS A 280 11.89 -8.59 -42.64
C LYS A 280 10.88 -7.80 -41.82
N TYR A 281 11.16 -7.67 -40.54
CA TYR A 281 10.35 -6.98 -39.53
C TYR A 281 11.22 -6.05 -38.69
N ILE A 282 10.60 -5.05 -38.06
CA ILE A 282 11.29 -4.13 -37.16
C ILE A 282 11.57 -4.83 -35.83
N GLY A 283 12.85 -4.93 -35.46
CA GLY A 283 13.31 -5.69 -34.30
C GLY A 283 13.11 -5.01 -32.95
N HIS A 284 13.01 -3.69 -32.89
CA HIS A 284 12.71 -2.97 -31.65
C HIS A 284 12.01 -1.64 -31.93
N ILE A 285 10.75 -1.54 -31.50
CA ILE A 285 9.97 -0.31 -31.50
C ILE A 285 10.02 0.24 -30.08
N SER A 286 10.62 1.41 -29.90
CA SER A 286 10.75 2.02 -28.56
C SER A 286 9.42 2.63 -28.09
N THR A 287 9.21 2.70 -26.78
CA THR A 287 8.03 3.36 -26.20
C THR A 287 7.95 4.84 -26.58
N TYR A 288 9.09 5.53 -26.68
CA TYR A 288 9.15 6.89 -27.22
C TYR A 288 8.67 6.94 -28.68
N SER A 289 9.09 5.99 -29.52
CA SER A 289 8.59 5.89 -30.91
C SER A 289 7.08 5.68 -30.97
N MET A 290 6.53 4.89 -30.04
CA MET A 290 5.07 4.72 -29.93
C MET A 290 4.37 6.01 -29.50
N ALA A 291 4.91 6.75 -28.52
CA ALA A 291 4.37 8.05 -28.11
C ALA A 291 4.39 9.06 -29.27
N THR A 292 5.46 9.11 -30.06
CA THR A 292 5.54 9.98 -31.25
C THR A 292 4.59 9.59 -32.40
N ALA A 293 4.02 8.37 -32.37
CA ALA A 293 3.02 7.94 -33.33
C ALA A 293 1.63 8.53 -33.03
N SER A 294 1.44 9.10 -31.84
CA SER A 294 0.20 9.75 -31.45
C SER A 294 -0.11 10.97 -32.31
N PRO A 295 -1.38 11.20 -32.67
CA PRO A 295 -1.80 12.48 -33.24
C PRO A 295 -1.79 13.64 -32.23
N TYR A 296 -1.68 13.36 -30.93
CA TYR A 296 -1.71 14.34 -29.84
C TYR A 296 -0.31 14.64 -29.32
N LYS A 297 0.06 15.93 -29.26
CA LYS A 297 1.40 16.35 -28.78
C LYS A 297 1.55 16.15 -27.28
N GLU A 298 0.41 16.17 -26.59
CA GLU A 298 0.25 15.92 -25.16
C GLU A 298 0.81 14.56 -24.76
N ASP A 299 0.72 13.54 -25.62
CA ASP A 299 1.25 12.20 -25.31
C ASP A 299 2.77 12.17 -25.16
N ILE A 300 3.50 13.02 -25.91
CA ILE A 300 4.95 13.16 -25.77
C ILE A 300 5.28 13.89 -24.46
N LEU A 301 4.51 14.94 -24.11
CA LEU A 301 4.69 15.66 -22.84
C LEU A 301 4.43 14.74 -21.64
N ILE A 302 3.37 13.92 -21.72
CA ILE A 302 3.05 12.91 -20.71
C ILE A 302 4.19 11.89 -20.65
N PHE A 303 4.66 11.37 -21.79
CA PHE A 303 5.77 10.41 -21.83
C PHE A 303 7.01 10.94 -21.10
N ASP A 304 7.46 12.14 -21.46
CA ASP A 304 8.68 12.74 -20.90
C ASP A 304 8.60 12.99 -19.39
N LYS A 305 7.41 13.29 -18.87
CA LYS A 305 7.20 13.57 -17.44
C LYS A 305 6.91 12.34 -16.61
N LEU A 306 6.21 11.37 -17.20
CA LEU A 306 5.57 10.29 -16.47
C LEU A 306 6.29 8.96 -16.62
N TYR A 307 6.78 8.64 -17.82
CA TYR A 307 7.38 7.32 -18.10
C TYR A 307 8.62 7.07 -17.24
N GLU A 308 9.49 8.07 -17.10
CA GLU A 308 10.67 7.98 -16.24
C GLU A 308 10.25 7.83 -14.77
N LYS A 309 9.29 8.63 -14.29
CA LYS A 309 8.81 8.57 -12.90
C LYS A 309 8.26 7.18 -12.58
N LEU A 310 7.39 6.62 -13.43
CA LEU A 310 6.83 5.28 -13.23
C LEU A 310 7.91 4.19 -13.29
N SER A 311 8.89 4.32 -14.18
CA SER A 311 10.00 3.37 -14.30
C SER A 311 10.89 3.31 -13.06
N ARG A 312 10.99 4.40 -12.30
CA ARG A 312 11.80 4.46 -11.06
C ARG A 312 11.23 3.60 -9.93
N PHE A 313 9.94 3.31 -9.94
CA PHE A 313 9.32 2.42 -8.96
C PHE A 313 9.51 0.94 -9.34
N THR A 314 9.78 0.65 -10.61
CA THR A 314 9.95 -0.74 -11.12
C THR A 314 11.36 -1.29 -10.89
N HIS A 315 12.36 -0.40 -10.80
CA HIS A 315 13.77 -0.78 -10.68
C HIS A 315 14.35 -0.21 -9.37
N PRO A 316 15.35 -0.86 -8.75
CA PRO A 316 16.07 -0.30 -7.61
C PRO A 316 16.70 1.05 -7.98
N ASN A 317 16.01 2.14 -7.67
CA ASN A 317 16.42 3.49 -8.01
C ASN A 317 16.64 4.30 -6.74
N ILE A 318 17.85 4.80 -6.55
CA ILE A 318 18.18 5.56 -5.35
C ILE A 318 17.36 6.85 -5.18
N LEU A 319 16.75 7.37 -6.26
CA LEU A 319 15.90 8.56 -6.18
C LEU A 319 14.55 8.29 -5.49
N VAL A 320 14.09 7.03 -5.43
CA VAL A 320 12.90 6.66 -4.65
C VAL A 320 13.23 6.34 -3.19
N PHE A 321 14.52 6.30 -2.81
CA PHE A 321 14.97 6.02 -1.45
C PHE A 321 14.28 6.87 -0.37
N LYS A 322 14.04 8.15 -0.66
CA LYS A 322 13.32 9.08 0.24
C LYS A 322 11.90 8.66 0.57
N HIS A 323 11.28 7.79 -0.24
CA HIS A 323 9.94 7.23 0.02
C HIS A 323 9.98 6.14 1.10
N TYR A 324 11.16 5.58 1.39
CA TYR A 324 11.37 4.52 2.37
C TYR A 324 11.99 5.04 3.67
N VAL A 325 12.22 6.35 3.79
CA VAL A 325 12.89 6.96 4.95
C VAL A 325 11.92 7.88 5.68
N SER A 326 11.71 7.60 6.96
CA SER A 326 10.96 8.45 7.89
C SER A 326 11.72 8.52 9.21
N ASN A 327 11.80 9.72 9.80
CA ASN A 327 12.56 9.97 11.05
C ASN A 327 14.00 9.42 11.00
N GLU A 328 14.72 9.67 9.90
CA GLU A 328 16.11 9.24 9.67
C GLU A 328 16.33 7.71 9.70
N LYS A 329 15.27 6.91 9.60
CA LYS A 329 15.32 5.45 9.55
C LYS A 329 14.52 4.91 8.38
N PHE A 330 14.83 3.69 7.96
CA PHE A 330 13.98 2.97 7.04
C PHE A 330 12.63 2.69 7.71
N ASN A 331 11.56 3.08 7.02
CA ASN A 331 10.20 2.81 7.46
C ASN A 331 9.45 2.13 6.29
N PRO A 332 9.30 0.80 6.32
CA PRO A 332 8.58 0.06 5.28
C PRO A 332 7.07 0.38 5.25
N HIS A 333 6.57 1.11 6.24
CA HIS A 333 5.16 1.51 6.39
C HIS A 333 4.92 2.98 6.00
N HIS A 334 5.95 3.69 5.54
CA HIS A 334 5.82 5.06 5.06
C HIS A 334 5.06 5.08 3.73
N ARG A 335 3.96 5.83 3.68
CA ARG A 335 3.09 5.92 2.49
C ARG A 335 3.54 7.05 1.58
N GLY A 336 3.41 6.84 0.26
CA GLY A 336 3.66 7.85 -0.77
C GLY A 336 2.86 9.14 -0.55
N LYS A 337 3.33 10.26 -1.12
CA LYS A 337 2.70 11.57 -0.94
C LYS A 337 1.40 11.69 -1.75
N THR A 338 0.55 12.65 -1.38
CA THR A 338 -0.70 12.99 -2.08
C THR A 338 -0.51 13.24 -3.59
N ASP A 339 0.65 13.78 -3.99
CA ASP A 339 1.00 14.02 -5.41
C ASP A 339 1.03 12.74 -6.26
N ASP A 340 1.19 11.57 -5.64
CA ASP A 340 1.20 10.28 -6.34
C ASP A 340 -0.23 9.80 -6.68
N VAL A 341 -1.25 10.30 -5.97
CA VAL A 341 -2.67 10.05 -6.27
C VAL A 341 -3.11 10.80 -7.54
N ILE A 342 -2.61 12.03 -7.73
CA ILE A 342 -2.87 12.86 -8.93
C ILE A 342 -2.34 12.18 -10.21
N ILE A 343 -1.28 11.38 -10.10
CA ILE A 343 -0.75 10.66 -11.27
C ILE A 343 -1.68 9.53 -11.71
N LEU A 344 -2.36 8.90 -10.76
CA LEU A 344 -3.31 7.83 -11.07
C LEU A 344 -4.52 8.38 -11.83
N SER A 345 -4.95 9.60 -11.52
CA SER A 345 -6.11 10.23 -12.18
C SER A 345 -5.87 10.67 -13.63
N ILE A 346 -4.61 10.75 -14.09
CA ILE A 346 -4.30 11.06 -15.51
C ILE A 346 -4.84 9.97 -16.44
N PHE A 347 -5.00 8.74 -15.94
CA PHE A 347 -5.37 7.58 -16.73
C PHE A 347 -6.79 7.08 -16.47
N THR A 348 -7.53 7.77 -15.60
CA THR A 348 -8.94 7.52 -15.31
C THR A 348 -9.79 8.46 -16.13
#